data_AF-A0A6N7PWC1-F1
#
_entry.id   AF-A0A6N7PWC1-F1
#
_cell.length_a   1.000
_cell.length_b   1.000
_cell.length_c   1.000
_cell.angle_alpha   90.00
_cell.angle_beta   90.00
_cell.angle_gamma   90.00
#
_symmetry.space_group_name_H-M   'P 1'
#
loop_
_entity.id
_entity.type
_entity.pdbx_description
1 polymer ?
#
loop_
_entity_poly.entity_id
_entity_poly.type
_entity_poly.pdbx_seq_one_letter_code
_entity_poly.pdbx_strand_id
1 'polypeptide(L)'
;MSATRDNSVLFSLNQLLSLHEEAVRAEEEAARARVEAERTAREDAARREAEALMQKAREEAERIAREEAARRAEAARLEALRLAEVERARAEVETQARLEMMRKADEHERALAALREDEKKKKLKRALVSCVLGAAALIGGGMGLYFGKIKPDQDALLASQAADAAATREEAAKLRAKLDADAKRMDEVARRLEEEKQKARELEEKKNAANEAPPTRPGRPGTGPKPNEGPKTGGGKCEPGDPGCGIDGTRLF
;
A
#
# COMPACT_ATOMS: atom_id res chain seq x y z
N MET A 1 -100.41 115.53 -83.74
CA MET A 1 -99.79 115.01 -82.50
C MET A 1 -100.07 113.52 -82.30
N SER A 2 -99.82 112.67 -83.31
CA SER A 2 -100.05 111.22 -83.25
C SER A 2 -98.75 110.40 -83.21
N ALA A 3 -97.67 110.89 -83.84
CA ALA A 3 -96.38 110.19 -83.91
C ALA A 3 -95.71 109.91 -82.54
N THR A 4 -96.05 110.67 -81.49
CA THR A 4 -95.46 110.48 -80.15
C THR A 4 -96.15 109.37 -79.34
N ARG A 5 -97.43 109.07 -79.63
CA ARG A 5 -98.18 107.99 -78.95
C ARG A 5 -97.79 106.62 -79.50
N ASP A 6 -97.59 106.50 -80.81
CA ASP A 6 -97.17 105.24 -81.44
C ASP A 6 -95.76 104.81 -81.00
N ASN A 7 -94.88 105.77 -80.70
CA ASN A 7 -93.53 105.51 -80.18
C ASN A 7 -93.53 105.04 -78.71
N SER A 8 -94.50 105.48 -77.89
CA SER A 8 -94.64 105.04 -76.49
C SER A 8 -95.18 103.61 -76.34
N VAL A 9 -96.01 103.15 -77.28
CA VAL A 9 -96.56 101.79 -77.28
C VAL A 9 -95.50 100.78 -77.74
N LEU A 10 -94.71 101.11 -78.76
CA LEU A 10 -93.59 100.28 -79.21
C LEU A 10 -92.49 100.18 -78.15
N PHE A 11 -92.23 101.27 -77.41
CA PHE A 11 -91.31 101.24 -76.26
C PHE A 11 -91.83 100.34 -75.13
N SER A 12 -93.11 100.45 -74.78
CA SER A 12 -93.74 99.58 -73.77
C SER A 12 -93.71 98.11 -74.18
N LEU A 13 -93.92 97.80 -75.46
CA LEU A 13 -93.92 96.42 -75.95
C LEU A 13 -92.50 95.85 -75.98
N ASN A 14 -91.51 96.64 -76.38
CA ASN A 14 -90.10 96.24 -76.38
C ASN A 14 -89.57 96.03 -74.95
N GLN A 15 -90.02 96.85 -73.99
CA GLN A 15 -89.70 96.69 -72.57
C GLN A 15 -90.36 95.43 -71.95
N LEU A 16 -91.57 95.07 -72.40
CA LEU A 16 -92.25 93.85 -71.96
C LEU A 16 -91.60 92.60 -72.59
N LEU A 17 -91.15 92.71 -73.84
CA LEU A 17 -90.38 91.66 -74.52
C LEU A 17 -89.03 91.44 -73.83
N SER A 18 -88.30 92.52 -73.46
CA SER A 18 -87.02 92.40 -72.74
C SER A 18 -87.19 91.81 -71.35
N LEU A 19 -88.25 92.17 -70.62
CA LEU A 19 -88.58 91.56 -69.32
C LEU A 19 -88.93 90.07 -69.46
N HIS A 20 -89.61 89.68 -70.53
CA HIS A 20 -89.88 88.27 -70.82
C HIS A 20 -88.60 87.52 -71.20
N GLU A 21 -87.73 88.10 -72.02
CA GLU A 21 -86.43 87.51 -72.36
C GLU A 21 -85.54 87.36 -71.12
N GLU A 22 -85.53 88.34 -70.21
CA GLU A 22 -84.82 88.27 -68.93
C GLU A 22 -85.40 87.20 -68.01
N ALA A 23 -86.73 87.09 -67.91
CA ALA A 23 -87.38 86.04 -67.12
C ALA A 23 -87.10 84.63 -67.67
N VAL A 24 -87.12 84.47 -69.00
CA VAL A 24 -86.78 83.19 -69.66
C VAL A 24 -85.30 82.86 -69.44
N ARG A 25 -84.39 83.83 -69.57
CA ARG A 25 -82.96 83.62 -69.26
C ARG A 25 -82.73 83.25 -67.80
N ALA A 26 -83.39 83.92 -66.86
CA ALA A 26 -83.29 83.63 -65.44
C ALA A 26 -83.85 82.23 -65.11
N GLU A 27 -84.95 81.82 -65.74
CA GLU A 27 -85.51 80.48 -65.58
C GLU A 27 -84.61 79.39 -66.18
N GLU A 28 -84.02 79.64 -67.36
CA GLU A 28 -83.05 78.75 -67.98
C GLU A 28 -81.77 78.62 -67.14
N GLU A 29 -81.23 79.72 -66.62
CA GLU A 29 -80.07 79.71 -65.73
C GLU A 29 -80.38 79.00 -64.41
N ALA A 30 -81.55 79.21 -63.83
CA ALA A 30 -82.00 78.49 -62.64
C ALA A 30 -82.18 76.99 -62.92
N ALA A 31 -82.69 76.61 -64.09
CA ALA A 31 -82.83 75.22 -64.50
C ALA A 31 -81.45 74.56 -64.71
N ARG A 32 -80.52 75.24 -65.39
CA ARG A 32 -79.14 74.78 -65.57
C ARG A 32 -78.41 74.62 -64.24
N ALA A 33 -78.53 75.61 -63.35
CA ALA A 33 -77.94 75.57 -62.01
C ALA A 33 -78.50 74.41 -61.17
N ARG A 34 -79.80 74.09 -61.27
CA ARG A 34 -80.40 72.94 -60.58
C ARG A 34 -79.86 71.60 -61.12
N VAL A 35 -79.72 71.47 -62.44
CA VAL A 35 -79.18 70.25 -63.06
C VAL A 35 -77.71 70.07 -62.72
N GLU A 36 -76.91 71.15 -62.73
CA GLU A 36 -75.51 71.11 -62.34
C GLU A 36 -75.35 70.78 -60.84
N ALA A 37 -76.14 71.42 -59.96
CA ALA A 37 -76.14 71.12 -58.53
C ALA A 37 -76.54 69.66 -58.24
N GLU A 38 -77.51 69.11 -58.97
CA GLU A 38 -77.89 67.70 -58.82
C GLU A 38 -76.79 66.77 -59.33
N ARG A 39 -76.11 67.09 -60.43
CA ARG A 39 -74.96 66.32 -60.93
C ARG A 39 -73.80 66.33 -59.95
N THR A 40 -73.42 67.50 -59.43
CA THR A 40 -72.35 67.59 -58.42
C THR A 40 -72.73 66.86 -57.14
N ALA A 41 -73.99 66.94 -56.70
CA ALA A 41 -74.46 66.21 -55.52
C ALA A 41 -74.40 64.69 -55.72
N ARG A 42 -74.75 64.19 -56.91
CA ARG A 42 -74.64 62.76 -57.25
C ARG A 42 -73.18 62.29 -57.33
N GLU A 43 -72.30 63.09 -57.93
CA GLU A 43 -70.87 62.78 -58.01
C GLU A 43 -70.20 62.78 -56.62
N ASP A 44 -70.52 63.75 -55.78
CA ASP A 44 -70.00 63.82 -54.41
C ASP A 44 -70.53 62.67 -53.54
N ALA A 45 -71.80 62.28 -53.70
CA ALA A 45 -72.35 61.10 -53.04
C ALA A 45 -71.63 59.82 -53.48
N ALA A 46 -71.42 59.63 -54.78
CA ALA A 46 -70.71 58.48 -55.33
C ALA A 46 -69.24 58.42 -54.86
N ARG A 47 -68.56 59.58 -54.76
CA ARG A 47 -67.19 59.66 -54.21
C ARG A 47 -67.14 59.26 -52.75
N ARG A 48 -68.08 59.75 -51.92
CA ARG A 48 -68.15 59.39 -50.49
C ARG A 48 -68.44 57.91 -50.29
N GLU A 49 -69.31 57.31 -51.11
CA GLU A 49 -69.58 55.88 -51.07
C GLU A 49 -68.35 55.06 -51.47
N ALA A 50 -67.65 55.45 -52.54
CA ALA A 50 -66.41 54.79 -52.97
C ALA A 50 -65.30 54.90 -51.91
N GLU A 51 -65.13 56.07 -51.29
CA GLU A 51 -64.18 56.27 -50.20
C GLU A 51 -64.54 55.42 -48.97
N ALA A 52 -65.81 55.37 -48.59
CA ALA A 52 -66.28 54.56 -47.46
C ALA A 52 -66.05 53.05 -47.70
N LEU A 53 -66.27 52.57 -48.92
CA LEU A 53 -65.96 51.17 -49.29
C LEU A 53 -64.46 50.88 -49.25
N MET A 54 -63.64 51.80 -49.76
CA MET A 54 -62.18 51.67 -49.73
C MET A 54 -61.62 51.67 -48.29
N GLN A 55 -62.19 52.49 -47.40
CA GLN A 55 -61.80 52.49 -45.98
C GLN A 55 -62.16 51.17 -45.31
N LYS A 56 -63.38 50.67 -45.50
CA LYS A 56 -63.80 49.36 -44.98
C LYS A 56 -62.91 48.23 -45.49
N ALA A 57 -62.59 48.22 -46.79
CA ALA A 57 -61.71 47.21 -47.37
C ALA A 57 -60.29 47.27 -46.78
N ARG A 58 -59.77 48.48 -46.48
CA ARG A 58 -58.47 48.65 -45.81
C ARG A 58 -58.50 48.16 -44.37
N GLU A 59 -59.54 48.50 -43.62
CA GLU A 59 -59.70 48.05 -42.23
C GLU A 59 -59.82 46.52 -42.15
N GLU A 60 -60.59 45.90 -43.04
CA GLU A 60 -60.71 44.44 -43.12
C GLU A 60 -59.37 43.78 -43.51
N ALA A 61 -58.66 44.33 -44.51
CA ALA A 61 -57.35 43.84 -44.89
C ALA A 61 -56.32 43.96 -43.75
N GLU A 62 -56.33 45.08 -43.01
CA GLU A 62 -55.49 45.25 -41.83
C GLU A 62 -55.84 44.27 -40.72
N ARG A 63 -57.13 43.99 -40.49
CA ARG A 63 -57.55 42.99 -39.50
C ARG A 63 -57.04 41.60 -39.86
N ILE A 64 -57.22 41.19 -41.12
CA ILE A 64 -56.74 39.89 -41.60
C ILE A 64 -55.20 39.83 -41.47
N ALA A 65 -54.48 40.87 -41.88
CA ALA A 65 -53.02 40.92 -41.77
C ALA A 65 -52.55 40.83 -40.30
N ARG A 66 -53.23 41.47 -39.36
CA ARG A 66 -52.93 41.39 -37.93
C ARG A 66 -53.21 40.00 -37.37
N GLU A 67 -54.33 39.39 -37.73
CA GLU A 67 -54.68 38.04 -37.31
C GLU A 67 -53.68 37.00 -37.87
N GLU A 68 -53.29 37.12 -39.13
CA GLU A 68 -52.25 36.26 -39.71
C GLU A 68 -50.89 36.46 -39.04
N ALA A 69 -50.49 37.70 -38.76
CA ALA A 69 -49.25 37.99 -38.06
C ALA A 69 -49.26 37.40 -36.64
N ALA A 70 -50.39 37.49 -35.92
CA ALA A 70 -50.57 36.88 -34.62
C ALA A 70 -50.46 35.35 -34.69
N ARG A 71 -51.13 34.71 -35.67
CA ARG A 71 -51.04 33.25 -35.87
C ARG A 71 -49.63 32.79 -36.19
N ARG A 72 -48.89 33.52 -37.03
CA ARG A 72 -47.48 33.21 -37.34
C ARG A 72 -46.59 33.38 -36.11
N ALA A 73 -46.83 34.41 -35.30
CA ALA A 73 -46.09 34.63 -34.06
C ALA A 73 -46.36 33.53 -33.03
N GLU A 74 -47.60 33.08 -32.89
CA GLU A 74 -47.97 31.95 -32.03
C GLU A 74 -47.34 30.63 -32.50
N ALA A 75 -47.39 30.36 -33.81
CA ALA A 75 -46.74 29.19 -34.39
C ALA A 75 -45.22 29.20 -34.11
N ALA A 76 -44.55 30.33 -34.35
CA ALA A 76 -43.13 30.47 -34.06
C ALA A 76 -42.80 30.30 -32.57
N ARG A 77 -43.66 30.79 -31.67
CA ARG A 77 -43.51 30.57 -30.21
C ARG A 77 -43.65 29.11 -29.82
N LEU A 78 -44.62 28.40 -30.39
CA LEU A 78 -44.81 26.97 -30.13
C LEU A 78 -43.65 26.13 -30.69
N GLU A 79 -43.13 26.48 -31.86
CA GLU A 79 -41.95 25.84 -32.43
C GLU A 79 -40.70 26.09 -31.56
N ALA A 80 -40.49 27.33 -31.12
CA ALA A 80 -39.40 27.67 -30.21
C ALA A 80 -39.50 26.89 -28.88
N LEU A 81 -40.72 26.75 -28.33
CA LEU A 81 -40.95 25.97 -27.12
C LEU A 81 -40.62 24.48 -27.35
N ARG A 82 -41.08 23.90 -28.46
CA ARG A 82 -40.78 22.50 -28.82
C ARG A 82 -39.28 22.26 -28.98
N LEU A 83 -38.57 23.19 -29.63
CA LEU A 83 -37.12 23.10 -29.77
C LEU A 83 -36.43 23.18 -28.40
N ALA A 84 -36.85 24.12 -27.54
CA ALA A 84 -36.32 24.23 -26.19
C ALA A 84 -36.58 22.97 -25.35
N GLU A 85 -37.75 22.34 -25.48
CA GLU A 85 -38.06 21.07 -24.81
C GLU A 85 -37.18 19.92 -25.32
N VAL A 86 -36.98 19.82 -26.63
CA VAL A 86 -36.09 18.80 -27.22
C VAL A 86 -34.65 19.00 -26.77
N GLU A 87 -34.16 20.23 -26.72
CA GLU A 87 -32.81 20.55 -26.23
C GLU A 87 -32.66 20.22 -24.75
N ARG A 88 -33.66 20.55 -23.92
CA ARG A 88 -33.68 20.16 -22.50
C ARG A 88 -33.64 18.65 -22.34
N ALA A 89 -34.48 17.91 -23.07
CA ALA A 89 -34.47 16.44 -23.03
C ALA A 89 -33.11 15.86 -23.44
N ARG A 90 -32.46 16.42 -24.47
CA ARG A 90 -31.11 16.00 -24.87
C ARG A 90 -30.07 16.27 -23.79
N ALA A 91 -30.11 17.45 -23.16
CA ALA A 91 -29.21 17.80 -22.07
C ALA A 91 -29.43 16.88 -20.84
N GLU A 92 -30.67 16.55 -20.51
CA GLU A 92 -31.01 15.62 -19.43
C GLU A 92 -30.48 14.20 -19.72
N VAL A 93 -30.65 13.69 -20.95
CA VAL A 93 -30.10 12.39 -21.34
C VAL A 93 -28.57 12.39 -21.28
N GLU A 94 -27.91 13.45 -21.74
CA GLU A 94 -26.46 13.55 -21.67
C GLU A 94 -25.95 13.58 -20.23
N THR A 95 -26.60 14.35 -19.35
CA THR A 95 -26.24 14.39 -17.92
C THR A 95 -26.47 13.05 -17.23
N GLN A 96 -27.58 12.37 -17.52
CA GLN A 96 -27.84 11.02 -17.03
C GLN A 96 -26.78 10.03 -17.51
N ALA A 97 -26.43 10.05 -18.80
CA ALA A 97 -25.38 9.19 -19.34
C ALA A 97 -24.02 9.46 -18.67
N ARG A 98 -23.66 10.72 -18.43
CA ARG A 98 -22.44 11.08 -17.69
C ARG A 98 -22.46 10.54 -16.26
N LEU A 99 -23.59 10.67 -15.56
CA LEU A 99 -23.75 10.13 -14.19
C LEU A 99 -23.67 8.61 -14.16
N GLU A 100 -24.26 7.91 -15.13
CA GLU A 100 -24.14 6.46 -15.25
C GLU A 100 -22.70 6.02 -15.51
N MET A 101 -21.97 6.74 -16.36
CA MET A 101 -20.55 6.46 -16.62
C MET A 101 -19.70 6.65 -15.35
N MET A 102 -19.94 7.72 -14.58
CA MET A 102 -19.28 7.92 -13.29
C MET A 102 -19.61 6.81 -12.30
N ARG A 103 -20.89 6.41 -12.19
CA ARG A 103 -21.30 5.31 -11.31
C ARG A 103 -20.63 3.99 -11.66
N LYS A 104 -20.55 3.65 -12.95
CA LYS A 104 -19.85 2.45 -13.43
C LYS A 104 -18.35 2.49 -13.09
N ALA A 105 -17.72 3.66 -13.20
CA ALA A 105 -16.32 3.84 -12.81
C ALA A 105 -16.13 3.62 -11.30
N ASP A 106 -16.96 4.25 -10.46
CA ASP A 106 -16.93 4.09 -9.01
C ASP A 106 -17.15 2.64 -8.58
N GLU A 107 -18.10 1.94 -9.21
CA GLU A 107 -18.36 0.52 -8.97
C GLU A 107 -17.14 -0.35 -9.33
N HIS A 108 -16.47 -0.04 -10.44
CA HIS A 108 -15.26 -0.75 -10.83
C HIS A 108 -14.11 -0.51 -9.84
N GLU A 109 -13.92 0.73 -9.39
CA GLU A 109 -12.91 1.06 -8.38
C GLU A 109 -13.18 0.34 -7.06
N ARG A 110 -14.44 0.29 -6.62
CA ARG A 110 -14.84 -0.45 -5.41
C ARG A 110 -14.59 -1.95 -5.55
N ALA A 111 -14.92 -2.53 -6.70
CA ALA A 111 -14.66 -3.93 -6.98
C ALA A 111 -13.14 -4.24 -6.97
N LEU A 112 -12.32 -3.39 -7.59
CA LEU A 112 -10.87 -3.52 -7.57
C LEU A 112 -10.29 -3.36 -6.15
N ALA A 113 -10.83 -2.45 -5.35
CA ALA A 113 -10.43 -2.26 -3.96
C ALA A 113 -10.73 -3.52 -3.13
N ALA A 114 -11.93 -4.09 -3.26
CA ALA A 114 -12.31 -5.33 -2.58
C ALA A 114 -11.40 -6.50 -2.97
N LEU A 115 -11.10 -6.66 -4.27
CA LEU A 115 -10.17 -7.69 -4.75
C LEU A 115 -8.76 -7.50 -4.18
N ARG A 116 -8.26 -6.25 -4.13
CA ARG A 116 -6.94 -5.94 -3.54
C ARG A 116 -6.89 -6.28 -2.06
N GLU A 117 -7.94 -6.01 -1.31
CA GLU A 117 -8.00 -6.37 0.11
C GLU A 117 -8.00 -7.89 0.32
N ASP A 118 -8.77 -8.61 -0.48
CA ASP A 118 -8.82 -10.07 -0.43
C ASP A 118 -7.48 -10.71 -0.82
N GLU A 119 -6.81 -10.16 -1.83
CA GLU A 119 -5.45 -10.58 -2.18
C GLU A 119 -4.46 -10.32 -1.06
N LYS A 120 -4.51 -9.15 -0.40
CA LYS A 120 -3.64 -8.86 0.76
C LYS A 120 -3.89 -9.85 1.88
N LYS A 121 -5.15 -10.12 2.23
CA LYS A 121 -5.53 -11.13 3.25
C LYS A 121 -5.05 -12.52 2.86
N LYS A 122 -5.19 -12.94 1.60
CA LYS A 122 -4.71 -14.23 1.09
C LYS A 122 -3.18 -14.32 1.11
N LYS A 123 -2.47 -13.27 0.69
CA LYS A 123 -1.00 -13.18 0.73
C LYS A 123 -0.48 -13.27 2.17
N LEU A 124 -1.11 -12.55 3.11
CA LEU A 124 -0.79 -12.64 4.53
C LEU A 124 -1.01 -14.04 5.10
N LYS A 125 -2.15 -14.67 4.80
CA LYS A 125 -2.43 -16.06 5.21
C LYS A 125 -1.40 -17.05 4.65
N ARG A 126 -1.07 -16.94 3.35
CA ARG A 126 -0.03 -17.79 2.72
C ARG A 126 1.35 -17.55 3.33
N ALA A 127 1.72 -16.30 3.56
CA ALA A 127 2.99 -15.94 4.20
C ALA A 127 3.08 -16.53 5.61
N LEU A 128 2.01 -16.39 6.42
CA LEU A 128 1.94 -16.96 7.75
C LEU A 128 2.08 -18.49 7.71
N VAL A 129 1.32 -19.18 6.84
CA VAL A 129 1.40 -20.65 6.69
C VAL A 129 2.79 -21.07 6.24
N SER A 130 3.41 -20.37 5.29
CA SER A 130 4.77 -20.67 4.83
C SER A 130 5.81 -20.46 5.92
N CYS A 131 5.64 -19.45 6.77
CA CYS A 131 6.53 -19.18 7.90
C CYS A 131 6.43 -20.29 8.95
N VAL A 132 5.21 -20.69 9.31
CA VAL A 132 4.97 -21.78 10.27
C VAL A 132 5.51 -23.12 9.75
N LEU A 133 5.23 -23.47 8.49
CA LEU A 133 5.76 -24.69 7.88
C LEU A 133 7.28 -24.65 7.75
N GLY A 134 7.86 -23.50 7.38
CA GLY A 134 9.31 -23.31 7.31
C GLY A 134 9.96 -23.48 8.68
N ALA A 135 9.41 -22.87 9.72
CA ALA A 135 9.90 -23.02 11.09
C ALA A 135 9.78 -24.48 11.57
N ALA A 136 8.65 -25.14 11.33
CA ALA A 136 8.46 -26.54 11.67
C ALA A 136 9.43 -27.47 10.93
N ALA A 137 9.71 -27.19 9.65
CA ALA A 137 10.68 -27.95 8.87
C ALA A 137 12.12 -27.74 9.36
N LEU A 138 12.49 -26.52 9.77
CA LEU A 138 13.80 -26.24 10.35
C LEU A 138 13.98 -26.93 11.71
N ILE A 139 12.97 -26.86 12.58
CA ILE A 139 13.00 -27.51 13.91
C ILE A 139 13.00 -29.04 13.73
N GLY A 140 12.10 -29.57 12.90
CA GLY A 140 12.01 -31.00 12.63
C GLY A 140 13.25 -31.56 11.93
N GLY A 141 13.79 -30.84 10.94
CA GLY A 141 15.04 -31.20 10.27
C GLY A 141 16.25 -31.10 11.19
N GLY A 142 16.33 -30.06 12.03
CA GLY A 142 17.38 -29.90 13.04
C GLY A 142 17.35 -31.00 14.09
N MET A 143 16.17 -31.33 14.64
CA MET A 143 16.01 -32.45 15.57
C MET A 143 16.30 -33.79 14.88
N GLY A 144 15.85 -34.00 13.64
CA GLY A 144 16.12 -35.21 12.86
C GLY A 144 17.62 -35.44 12.64
N LEU A 145 18.37 -34.39 12.30
CA LEU A 145 19.84 -34.46 12.16
C LEU A 145 20.52 -34.70 13.52
N TYR A 146 20.07 -34.01 14.57
CA TYR A 146 20.64 -34.14 15.90
C TYR A 146 20.48 -35.56 16.46
N PHE A 147 19.26 -36.12 16.40
CA PHE A 147 19.01 -37.48 16.88
C PHE A 147 19.54 -38.56 15.92
N GLY A 148 19.55 -38.30 14.60
CA GLY A 148 19.97 -39.28 13.61
C GLY A 148 21.49 -39.46 13.48
N LYS A 149 22.29 -38.42 13.71
CA LYS A 149 23.76 -38.49 13.60
C LYS A 149 24.53 -38.11 14.85
N ILE A 150 24.13 -37.04 15.54
CA ILE A 150 24.96 -36.49 16.63
C ILE A 150 24.88 -37.35 17.88
N LYS A 151 23.70 -37.85 18.23
CA LYS A 151 23.53 -38.73 19.40
C LYS A 151 24.29 -40.08 19.28
N PRO A 152 24.17 -40.85 18.17
CA PRO A 152 24.89 -42.12 18.07
C PRO A 152 26.41 -41.93 18.05
N ASP A 153 26.93 -40.82 17.49
CA ASP A 153 28.36 -40.52 17.52
C ASP A 153 28.86 -40.22 18.94
N GLN A 154 28.06 -39.53 19.77
CA GLN A 154 28.39 -39.30 21.18
C GLN A 154 28.34 -40.59 22.01
N ASP A 155 27.33 -41.43 21.79
CA ASP A 155 27.20 -42.72 22.48
C ASP A 155 28.37 -43.66 22.11
N ALA A 156 28.80 -43.66 20.83
CA ALA A 156 29.97 -44.40 20.38
C ALA A 156 31.28 -43.86 20.99
N LEU A 157 31.43 -42.53 21.11
CA LEU A 157 32.58 -41.92 21.75
C LEU A 157 32.65 -42.30 23.24
N LEU A 158 31.54 -42.22 23.96
CA LEU A 158 31.45 -42.62 25.36
C LEU A 158 31.73 -44.11 25.55
N ALA A 159 31.25 -44.96 24.65
CA ALA A 159 31.55 -46.39 24.67
C ALA A 159 33.05 -46.67 24.46
N SER A 160 33.71 -45.94 23.55
CA SER A 160 35.15 -46.07 23.34
C SER A 160 35.96 -45.64 24.57
N GLN A 161 35.60 -44.52 25.20
CA GLN A 161 36.26 -44.06 26.43
C GLN A 161 36.05 -45.04 27.59
N ALA A 162 34.87 -45.65 27.70
CA ALA A 162 34.61 -46.67 28.70
C ALA A 162 35.45 -47.94 28.47
N ALA A 163 35.67 -48.34 27.21
CA ALA A 163 36.52 -49.46 26.85
C ALA A 163 38.00 -49.19 27.17
N ASP A 164 38.51 -48.00 26.85
CA ASP A 164 39.88 -47.59 27.17
C ASP A 164 40.08 -47.48 28.70
N ALA A 165 39.09 -46.96 29.43
CA ALA A 165 39.10 -46.93 30.88
C ALA A 165 39.10 -48.35 31.50
N ALA A 166 38.44 -49.32 30.86
CA ALA A 166 38.48 -50.72 31.29
C ALA A 166 39.85 -51.35 31.02
N ALA A 167 40.43 -51.13 29.83
CA ALA A 167 41.74 -51.64 29.47
C ALA A 167 42.85 -51.10 30.39
N THR A 168 42.85 -49.79 30.65
CA THR A 168 43.79 -49.17 31.59
C THR A 168 43.63 -49.69 33.02
N ARG A 169 42.40 -49.98 33.47
CA ARG A 169 42.16 -50.63 34.77
C ARG A 169 42.72 -52.05 34.81
N GLU A 170 42.59 -52.82 33.73
CA GLU A 170 43.18 -54.16 33.64
C GLU A 170 44.72 -54.11 33.65
N GLU A 171 45.32 -53.17 32.93
CA GLU A 171 46.76 -52.95 32.95
C GLU A 171 47.24 -52.53 34.34
N ALA A 172 46.54 -51.58 34.97
CA ALA A 172 46.81 -51.17 36.34
C ALA A 172 46.69 -52.34 37.33
N ALA A 173 45.70 -53.23 37.16
CA ALA A 173 45.56 -54.43 37.98
C ALA A 173 46.72 -55.41 37.78
N LYS A 174 47.17 -55.63 36.54
CA LYS A 174 48.34 -56.48 36.23
C LYS A 174 49.63 -55.91 36.81
N LEU A 175 49.83 -54.59 36.71
CA LEU A 175 50.97 -53.88 37.30
C LEU A 175 50.97 -53.99 38.83
N ARG A 176 49.81 -53.79 39.48
CA ARG A 176 49.67 -53.98 40.92
C ARG A 176 50.00 -55.42 41.34
N ALA A 177 49.49 -56.42 40.63
CA ALA A 177 49.81 -57.81 40.92
C ALA A 177 51.31 -58.14 40.77
N LYS A 178 52.01 -57.51 39.81
CA LYS A 178 53.47 -57.65 39.67
C LYS A 178 54.21 -56.99 40.84
N LEU A 179 53.82 -55.78 41.23
CA LEU A 179 54.42 -55.09 42.38
C LEU A 179 54.20 -55.88 43.67
N ASP A 180 53.02 -56.45 43.88
CA ASP A 180 52.73 -57.30 45.05
C ASP A 180 53.57 -58.59 45.04
N ALA A 181 53.81 -59.17 43.86
CA ALA A 181 54.68 -60.34 43.72
C ALA A 181 56.15 -60.02 43.99
N ASP A 182 56.63 -58.87 43.49
CA ASP A 182 58.00 -58.42 43.72
C ASP A 182 58.22 -57.99 45.17
N ALA A 183 57.23 -57.35 45.83
CA ALA A 183 57.26 -57.06 47.26
C ALA A 183 57.45 -58.34 48.10
N LYS A 184 56.69 -59.40 47.79
CA LYS A 184 56.85 -60.71 48.45
C LYS A 184 58.23 -61.31 48.25
N ARG A 185 58.81 -61.17 47.05
CA ARG A 185 60.19 -61.62 46.77
C ARG A 185 61.21 -60.84 47.59
N MET A 186 61.04 -59.53 47.72
CA MET A 186 61.92 -58.70 48.54
C MET A 186 61.81 -59.06 50.02
N ASP A 187 60.61 -59.36 50.52
CA ASP A 187 60.41 -59.86 51.89
C ASP A 187 61.07 -61.22 52.12
N GLU A 188 60.97 -62.16 51.16
CA GLU A 188 61.66 -63.45 51.23
C GLU A 188 63.18 -63.29 51.22
N VAL A 189 63.72 -62.43 50.36
CA VAL A 189 65.17 -62.14 50.32
C VAL A 189 65.60 -61.48 51.62
N ALA A 190 64.82 -60.53 52.16
CA ALA A 190 65.11 -59.90 53.45
C ALA A 190 65.15 -60.93 54.59
N ARG A 191 64.19 -61.86 54.65
CA ARG A 191 64.19 -62.96 55.63
C ARG A 191 65.41 -63.87 55.49
N ARG A 192 65.80 -64.24 54.27
CA ARG A 192 67.03 -65.01 54.04
C ARG A 192 68.28 -64.27 54.50
N LEU A 193 68.33 -62.96 54.27
CA LEU A 193 69.45 -62.12 54.66
C LEU A 193 69.51 -61.96 56.19
N GLU A 194 68.37 -61.91 56.87
CA GLU A 194 68.29 -61.96 58.34
C GLU A 194 68.72 -63.32 58.90
N GLU A 195 68.27 -64.43 58.30
CA GLU A 195 68.70 -65.78 58.67
C GLU A 195 70.22 -65.97 58.47
N GLU A 196 70.77 -65.50 57.35
CA GLU A 196 72.22 -65.53 57.12
C GLU A 196 72.98 -64.63 58.10
N LYS A 197 72.45 -63.44 58.42
CA LYS A 197 73.02 -62.59 59.47
C LYS A 197 72.97 -63.26 60.84
N GLN A 198 71.89 -63.96 61.18
CA GLN A 198 71.78 -64.72 62.43
C GLN A 198 72.78 -65.87 62.45
N LYS A 199 72.90 -66.65 61.37
CA LYS A 199 73.91 -67.70 61.25
C LYS A 199 75.34 -67.16 61.32
N ALA A 200 75.60 -66.00 60.71
CA ALA A 200 76.89 -65.31 60.79
C ALA A 200 77.19 -64.85 62.22
N ARG A 201 76.19 -64.31 62.94
CA ARG A 201 76.32 -63.97 64.36
C ARG A 201 76.55 -65.19 65.24
N GLU A 202 75.84 -66.29 65.02
CA GLU A 202 76.08 -67.55 65.74
C GLU A 202 77.47 -68.14 65.44
N LEU A 203 77.96 -68.00 64.21
CA LEU A 203 79.33 -68.39 63.84
C LEU A 203 80.38 -67.49 64.49
N GLU A 204 80.13 -66.18 64.57
CA GLU A 204 80.96 -65.25 65.34
C GLU A 204 80.91 -65.56 66.83
N GLU A 205 79.74 -65.87 67.41
CA GLU A 205 79.59 -66.29 68.80
C GLU A 205 80.30 -67.63 69.07
N LYS A 206 80.27 -68.59 68.14
CA LYS A 206 81.05 -69.84 68.24
C LYS A 206 82.56 -69.61 68.10
N LYS A 207 82.98 -68.67 67.25
CA LYS A 207 84.39 -68.25 67.15
C LYS A 207 84.86 -67.51 68.40
N ASN A 208 84.00 -66.69 68.99
CA ASN A 208 84.27 -65.96 70.23
C ASN A 208 84.18 -66.89 71.47
N ALA A 209 83.39 -67.98 71.44
CA ALA A 209 83.35 -68.98 72.50
C ALA A 209 84.54 -69.97 72.47
N ALA A 210 85.26 -70.06 71.34
CA ALA A 210 86.48 -70.86 71.19
C ALA A 210 87.77 -70.06 71.47
N ASN A 211 87.67 -68.74 71.67
CA ASN A 211 88.82 -67.89 71.98
C ASN A 211 88.48 -66.98 73.16
N GLU A 212 89.18 -67.27 74.27
CA GLU A 212 89.48 -66.40 75.42
C GLU A 212 88.55 -66.43 76.65
N ALA A 213 89.11 -66.96 77.74
CA ALA A 213 89.07 -66.28 79.03
C ALA A 213 90.26 -65.29 79.11
N PRO A 214 90.11 -64.18 79.86
CA PRO A 214 90.62 -62.84 79.54
C PRO A 214 91.92 -62.52 80.35
N PRO A 215 92.54 -61.30 80.37
CA PRO A 215 91.97 -59.98 80.07
C PRO A 215 92.95 -58.91 79.50
N THR A 216 92.51 -57.65 79.60
CA THR A 216 93.27 -56.39 79.76
C THR A 216 93.72 -55.60 78.51
N ARG A 217 93.02 -54.46 78.27
CA ARG A 217 93.46 -53.03 78.26
C ARG A 217 94.89 -52.70 77.76
N PRO A 218 95.24 -51.43 77.39
CA PRO A 218 94.45 -50.25 77.02
C PRO A 218 95.05 -49.42 75.82
N GLY A 219 94.33 -48.37 75.39
CA GLY A 219 94.96 -47.06 75.13
C GLY A 219 95.12 -46.54 73.68
N ARG A 220 94.23 -45.60 73.28
CA ARG A 220 94.48 -44.20 72.79
C ARG A 220 95.47 -43.94 71.61
N PRO A 221 95.59 -42.70 71.06
CA PRO A 221 94.65 -41.72 70.46
C PRO A 221 95.04 -41.28 69.01
N GLY A 222 94.19 -40.44 68.39
CA GLY A 222 94.57 -39.43 67.38
C GLY A 222 94.23 -39.83 65.93
N THR A 223 93.89 -38.95 64.98
CA THR A 223 93.81 -37.48 64.87
C THR A 223 93.31 -37.23 63.44
N GLY A 224 92.27 -36.38 63.26
CA GLY A 224 91.65 -35.75 62.04
C GLY A 224 92.10 -36.04 60.59
N PRO A 225 91.78 -35.20 59.57
CA PRO A 225 90.94 -33.99 59.52
C PRO A 225 89.86 -33.99 58.38
N LYS A 226 89.13 -32.87 58.27
CA LYS A 226 88.07 -32.45 57.30
C LYS A 226 88.61 -32.21 55.85
N PRO A 227 87.96 -31.55 54.84
CA PRO A 227 86.61 -30.90 54.69
C PRO A 227 85.95 -30.98 53.26
N ASN A 228 84.93 -30.12 53.04
CA ASN A 228 84.38 -29.49 51.79
C ASN A 228 83.09 -30.06 51.15
N GLU A 229 81.96 -29.32 51.17
CA GLU A 229 81.49 -28.19 50.29
C GLU A 229 80.97 -28.71 48.92
N GLY A 230 79.66 -28.92 48.70
CA GLY A 230 78.67 -27.99 48.09
C GLY A 230 78.63 -28.11 46.54
N PRO A 231 77.67 -27.54 45.75
CA PRO A 231 76.29 -27.07 45.97
C PRO A 231 75.30 -27.44 44.79
N LYS A 232 74.13 -26.75 44.72
CA LYS A 232 73.19 -26.47 43.57
C LYS A 232 71.83 -27.19 43.60
N THR A 233 70.69 -26.51 43.82
CA THR A 233 69.86 -25.65 42.93
C THR A 233 69.47 -26.28 41.59
N GLY A 234 68.16 -26.49 41.37
CA GLY A 234 67.59 -26.78 40.06
C GLY A 234 66.11 -27.18 40.11
N GLY A 235 65.22 -26.26 39.71
CA GLY A 235 63.84 -26.56 39.39
C GLY A 235 63.72 -27.41 38.13
N GLY A 236 62.82 -28.39 38.13
CA GLY A 236 62.51 -29.28 37.02
C GLY A 236 61.11 -29.04 36.47
N LYS A 237 61.00 -29.02 35.15
CA LYS A 237 59.85 -28.67 34.30
C LYS A 237 58.65 -29.62 34.48
N CYS A 238 57.43 -29.10 34.46
CA CYS A 238 56.19 -29.87 34.31
C CYS A 238 55.92 -30.23 32.84
N GLU A 239 55.28 -31.37 32.56
CA GLU A 239 54.73 -31.71 31.24
C GLU A 239 53.35 -31.07 31.00
N PRO A 240 52.96 -30.77 29.75
CA PRO A 240 51.68 -30.13 29.45
C PRO A 240 50.51 -31.09 29.66
N GLY A 241 49.72 -30.88 30.72
CA GLY A 241 48.48 -31.64 30.96
C GLY A 241 48.15 -31.95 32.42
N ASP A 242 49.05 -31.66 33.38
CA ASP A 242 48.83 -31.97 34.80
C ASP A 242 47.99 -30.88 35.52
N PRO A 243 46.89 -31.24 36.23
CA PRO A 243 46.09 -30.29 37.00
C PRO A 243 46.85 -29.84 38.26
N GLY A 244 47.66 -28.77 38.11
CA GLY A 244 48.42 -28.18 39.22
C GLY A 244 49.63 -27.32 38.83
N CYS A 245 50.05 -27.28 37.55
CA CYS A 245 51.12 -26.39 37.11
C CYS A 245 50.57 -25.09 36.48
N GLY A 246 51.16 -23.95 36.85
CA GLY A 246 50.85 -22.66 36.26
C GLY A 246 51.39 -22.53 34.82
N ILE A 247 50.87 -21.56 34.07
CA ILE A 247 51.10 -21.33 32.63
C ILE A 247 52.61 -21.15 32.30
N ASP A 248 53.41 -20.74 33.30
CA ASP A 248 54.85 -20.46 33.15
C ASP A 248 55.78 -21.62 33.60
N GLY A 249 55.22 -22.78 33.96
CA GLY A 249 56.01 -23.99 34.20
C GLY A 249 56.75 -24.09 35.55
N THR A 250 56.37 -23.29 36.56
CA THR A 250 56.90 -23.37 37.93
C THR A 250 55.86 -23.90 38.93
N ARG A 251 56.26 -24.85 39.80
CA ARG A 251 55.43 -25.38 40.92
C ARG A 251 55.16 -24.28 41.95
N LEU A 252 53.89 -24.05 42.27
CA LEU A 252 53.49 -23.29 43.45
C LEU A 252 53.30 -24.28 44.61
N PHE A 253 54.28 -24.28 45.51
CA PHE A 253 54.42 -25.06 46.75
C PHE A 253 54.91 -26.51 46.61
#